data_AF-A0A373FBW9-F1
#
_entry.id   AF-A0A373FBW9-F1
#
_cell.length_a   1.000
_cell.length_b   1.000
_cell.length_c   1.000
_cell.angle_alpha   90.00
_cell.angle_beta   90.00
_cell.angle_gamma   90.00
#
_symmetry.space_group_name_H-M   'P 1'
#
loop_
_entity.id
_entity.type
_entity.pdbx_description
1 polymer ?
#
loop_
_entity_poly.entity_id
_entity_poly.type
_entity_poly.pdbx_seq_one_letter_code
_entity_poly.pdbx_strand_id
1 'polypeptide(L)'
;MESSVTLLTSNDLEILKQELLRPELRIYTVVVMATRDLESGDVSGALARLRVDADKLRAHNTQITRLLRTASENREAETSV
;
A
#
# COMPACT_ATOMS: atom_id res chain seq x y z
N MET A 1 -4.17 -17.57 -15.15
CA MET A 1 -3.11 -17.19 -14.19
C MET A 1 -3.76 -16.20 -13.26
N GLU A 2 -4.22 -16.71 -12.13
CA GLU A 2 -4.96 -15.95 -11.13
C GLU A 2 -4.01 -14.93 -10.52
N SER A 3 -4.18 -13.67 -10.87
CA SER A 3 -3.57 -12.57 -10.16
C SER A 3 -4.03 -12.67 -8.72
N SER A 4 -3.10 -12.91 -7.79
CA SER A 4 -3.31 -12.76 -6.35
C SER A 4 -3.71 -11.31 -6.09
N VAL A 5 -5.00 -11.02 -6.25
CA VAL A 5 -5.58 -9.71 -6.02
C VAL A 5 -5.51 -9.50 -4.53
N THR A 6 -4.57 -8.66 -4.13
CA THR A 6 -4.56 -8.07 -2.80
C THR A 6 -5.96 -7.51 -2.54
N LEU A 7 -6.69 -8.08 -1.59
CA LEU A 7 -8.10 -7.78 -1.27
C LEU A 7 -8.28 -6.38 -0.66
N LEU A 8 -7.60 -5.36 -1.20
CA LEU A 8 -7.97 -3.97 -0.99
C LEU A 8 -9.19 -3.69 -1.87
N THR A 9 -10.26 -3.19 -1.27
CA THR A 9 -11.42 -2.78 -2.04
C THR A 9 -11.07 -1.58 -2.94
N SER A 10 -11.87 -1.31 -3.97
CA SER A 10 -11.68 -0.11 -4.81
C SER A 10 -11.62 1.17 -3.98
N ASN A 11 -12.38 1.21 -2.88
CA ASN A 11 -12.39 2.32 -1.92
C ASN A 11 -11.06 2.42 -1.15
N ASP A 12 -10.49 1.29 -0.72
CA ASP A 12 -9.18 1.26 -0.05
C ASP A 12 -8.05 1.72 -0.97
N LEU A 13 -8.12 1.38 -2.26
CA LEU A 13 -7.16 1.83 -3.26
C LEU A 13 -7.29 3.33 -3.53
N GLU A 14 -8.51 3.86 -3.54
CA GLU A 14 -8.75 5.29 -3.69
C GLU A 14 -8.19 6.06 -2.49
N ILE A 15 -8.46 5.59 -1.28
CA ILE A 15 -7.89 6.14 -0.05
C ILE A 15 -6.35 6.08 -0.11
N LEU A 16 -5.77 4.95 -0.49
CA LEU A 16 -4.32 4.81 -0.62
C LEU A 16 -3.73 5.84 -1.60
N LYS A 17 -4.35 6.02 -2.76
CA LYS A 17 -3.92 7.01 -3.76
C LYS A 17 -3.99 8.43 -3.19
N GLN A 18 -5.08 8.80 -2.53
CA GLN A 18 -5.22 10.12 -1.91
C GLN A 18 -4.16 10.36 -0.84
N GLU A 19 -3.90 9.38 0.02
CA GLU A 19 -2.88 9.50 1.07
C GLU A 19 -1.47 9.62 0.48
N LEU A 20 -1.13 8.86 -0.56
CA LEU A 20 0.19 8.95 -1.21
C LEU A 20 0.42 10.27 -1.97
N LEU A 21 -0.65 10.97 -2.35
CA LEU A 21 -0.57 12.29 -2.98
C LEU A 21 -0.30 13.42 -1.98
N ARG A 22 -0.37 13.16 -0.67
CA ARG A 22 -0.12 14.17 0.37
C ARG A 22 1.30 14.73 0.29
N PRO A 23 1.48 16.06 0.25
CA PRO A 23 2.79 16.69 0.10
C PRO A 23 3.81 16.24 1.16
N GLU A 24 3.35 16.00 2.38
CA GLU A 24 4.17 15.61 3.53
C GLU A 24 4.74 14.20 3.38
N LEU A 25 4.09 13.35 2.57
CA LEU A 25 4.53 11.98 2.30
C LEU A 25 5.35 11.87 1.02
N ARG A 26 5.15 12.77 0.06
CA ARG A 26 5.89 12.77 -1.20
C ARG A 26 7.38 13.09 -1.06
N ILE A 27 7.82 13.53 0.12
CA ILE A 27 9.24 13.64 0.46
C ILE A 27 9.94 12.28 0.49
N TYR A 28 9.20 11.20 0.73
CA TYR A 28 9.73 9.85 0.78
C TYR A 28 9.79 9.27 -0.64
N THR A 29 10.99 8.88 -1.08
CA THR A 29 11.18 8.23 -2.39
C THR A 29 10.29 7.00 -2.54
N VAL A 30 10.08 6.22 -1.48
CA VAL A 30 9.19 5.05 -1.49
C VAL A 30 7.73 5.41 -1.80
N VAL A 31 7.25 6.58 -1.37
CA VAL A 31 5.89 7.05 -1.65
C VAL A 31 5.77 7.41 -3.12
N VAL A 32 6.74 8.13 -3.66
CA VAL A 32 6.78 8.48 -5.09
C VAL A 32 6.82 7.22 -5.96
N MET A 33 7.61 6.22 -5.58
CA MET A 33 7.66 4.95 -6.32
C MET A 33 6.37 4.15 -6.20
N ALA A 34 5.78 4.07 -5.00
CA ALA A 34 4.50 3.39 -4.79
C ALA A 34 3.35 4.05 -5.56
N THR A 35 3.34 5.39 -5.68
CA THR A 35 2.38 6.10 -6.53
C THR A 35 2.51 5.68 -7.99
N ARG A 36 3.73 5.58 -8.52
CA ARG A 36 3.96 5.14 -9.91
C ARG A 36 3.52 3.70 -10.14
N ASP A 37 3.80 2.81 -9.18
CA ASP A 37 3.35 1.43 -9.26
C ASP A 37 1.81 1.38 -9.31
N LEU A 38 1.11 2.16 -8.48
CA LEU A 38 -0.36 2.27 -8.52
C LEU A 38 -0.91 2.86 -9.82
N GLU A 39 -0.22 3.83 -10.43
CA GLU A 39 -0.57 4.39 -11.74
C GLU A 39 -0.42 3.36 -12.85
N SER A 40 0.56 2.45 -12.74
CA SER A 40 0.76 1.33 -13.66
C SER A 40 -0.16 0.13 -13.39
N GLY A 41 -0.94 0.17 -12.31
CA GLY A 41 -1.82 -0.93 -11.88
C GLY A 41 -1.12 -2.01 -11.04
N ASP A 42 0.16 -1.84 -10.72
CA ASP A 42 0.92 -2.74 -9.84
C ASP A 42 0.68 -2.41 -8.36
N VAL A 43 -0.47 -2.83 -7.86
CA VAL A 43 -0.86 -2.65 -6.45
C VAL A 43 0.08 -3.43 -5.52
N SER A 44 0.48 -4.64 -5.91
CA SER A 44 1.37 -5.50 -5.12
C SER A 44 2.75 -4.88 -4.95
N GLY A 45 3.33 -4.32 -6.02
CA GLY A 45 4.59 -3.59 -5.98
C GLY A 45 4.51 -2.37 -5.08
N ALA A 46 3.45 -1.57 -5.20
CA ALA A 46 3.22 -0.40 -4.36
C ALA A 46 3.21 -0.76 -2.86
N LEU A 47 2.45 -1.80 -2.48
CA LEU A 47 2.34 -2.24 -1.10
C LEU A 47 3.66 -2.81 -0.57
N ALA A 48 4.41 -3.54 -1.39
CA ALA A 48 5.72 -4.06 -1.01
C ALA A 48 6.70 -2.92 -0.68
N ARG A 49 6.75 -1.87 -1.51
CA ARG A 49 7.60 -0.69 -1.26
C ARG A 49 7.18 0.05 0.00
N LEU A 50 5.89 0.25 0.20
CA LEU A 50 5.36 0.89 1.39
C LEU A 50 5.60 0.07 2.66
N ARG A 51 5.65 -1.27 2.56
CA ARG A 51 6.03 -2.16 3.68
C ARG A 51 7.48 -1.99 4.10
N VAL A 52 8.40 -1.81 3.16
CA VAL A 52 9.84 -1.66 3.46
C VAL A 52 10.11 -0.43 4.33
N ASP A 53 9.35 0.64 4.14
CA ASP A 53 9.49 1.90 4.90
C ASP A 53 8.28 2.17 5.82
N ALA A 54 7.52 1.12 6.17
CA ALA A 54 6.31 1.23 6.97
C ALA A 54 6.56 1.91 8.32
N ASP A 55 7.70 1.66 8.96
CA ASP A 55 8.04 2.29 10.25
C ASP A 55 8.22 3.81 10.15
N LYS A 56 8.77 4.30 9.04
CA LYS A 56 8.89 5.75 8.78
C LYS A 56 7.53 6.36 8.47
N LEU A 57 6.74 5.68 7.63
CA LEU A 57 5.40 6.16 7.26
C LEU A 57 4.42 6.13 8.43
N ARG A 58 4.59 5.20 9.38
CA ARG A 58 3.74 5.08 10.58
C ARG A 58 3.75 6.31 11.47
N ALA A 59 4.87 7.03 11.51
CA ALA A 59 4.97 8.28 12.26
C ALA A 59 4.18 9.43 11.62
N HIS A 60 3.92 9.36 10.32
CA HIS A 60 3.32 10.45 9.54
C HIS A 60 1.91 10.14 9.02
N ASN A 61 1.51 8.86 8.98
CA ASN A 61 0.22 8.47 8.40
C ASN A 61 -0.37 7.16 8.96
N THR A 62 -1.40 7.31 9.79
CA THR A 62 -2.14 6.20 10.39
C THR A 62 -3.00 5.45 9.37
N GLN A 63 -3.48 6.10 8.30
CA GLN A 63 -4.33 5.48 7.28
C GLN A 63 -3.54 4.51 6.40
N ILE A 64 -2.38 4.91 5.89
CA ILE A 64 -1.48 4.02 5.13
C ILE A 64 -1.09 2.80 5.98
N THR A 65 -0.76 3.04 7.26
CA THR A 65 -0.43 1.95 8.19
C THR A 65 -1.57 0.94 8.34
N ARG A 66 -2.82 1.42 8.41
CA ARG A 66 -4.00 0.55 8.50
C ARG A 66 -4.16 -0.28 7.23
N LEU A 67 -4.01 0.34 6.06
CA LEU A 67 -4.11 -0.34 4.76
C LEU A 67 -3.03 -1.40 4.58
N LEU A 68 -1.79 -1.12 4.98
CA LEU A 68 -0.69 -2.09 4.96
C LEU A 68 -0.95 -3.29 5.87
N ARG A 69 -1.61 -3.06 7.02
CA ARG A 69 -2.01 -4.14 7.93
C ARG A 69 -3.09 -5.02 7.32
N THR A 70 -4.15 -4.42 6.78
CA THR A 70 -5.22 -5.16 6.07
C THR A 70 -4.65 -6.00 4.93
N ALA A 71 -3.73 -5.44 4.15
CA ALA A 71 -3.05 -6.16 3.07
C ALA A 71 -2.14 -7.30 3.59
N SER A 72 -1.64 -7.21 4.83
CA SER A 72 -0.79 -8.23 5.44
C SER A 72 -1.60 -9.37 6.06
N GLU A 73 -2.66 -9.05 6.80
CA GLU A 73 -3.58 -10.01 7.43
C GLU A 73 -4.25 -10.91 6.38
N ASN A 74 -4.60 -10.35 5.22
CA ASN A 74 -5.20 -11.12 4.12
C ASN A 74 -4.21 -12.11 3.49
N ARG A 75 -2.90 -11.81 3.46
CA ARG A 75 -1.88 -12.71 2.91
C ARG A 75 -1.61 -13.92 3.82
N GLU A 76 -1.78 -13.76 5.13
CA GLU A 76 -1.65 -14.85 6.11
C GLU A 76 -2.83 -15.83 6.04
N ALA A 77 -4.04 -15.33 5.73
CA ALA A 77 -5.23 -16.15 5.53
C ALA A 77 -5.12 -17.08 4.30
N GLU A 78 -4.40 -16.66 3.25
CA GLU A 78 -4.20 -17.44 2.02
C GLU A 78 -3.14 -18.54 2.16
N THR A 79 -2.27 -18.48 3.17
CA THR A 79 -1.16 -19.45 3.36
C THR A 79 -1.51 -20.57 4.35
N SER A 80 -2.69 -20.54 4.98
CA SER A 80 -3.14 -21.53 5.99
C SER A 80 -4.12 -22.58 5.44
N VAL A 81 -4.17 -22.81 4.13
CA VAL A 81 -5.01 -23.86 3.49
C VAL A 81 -4.13 -24.88 2.77
#